data_AF-A0A1Y1RUL3-F1
#
_entry.id   AF-A0A1Y1RUL3-F1
#
_cell.length_a   1.000
_cell.length_b   1.000
_cell.length_c   1.000
_cell.angle_alpha   90.00
_cell.angle_beta   90.00
_cell.angle_gamma   90.00
#
_symmetry.space_group_name_H-M   'P 1'
#
loop_
_entity.id
_entity.type
_entity.pdbx_description
1 polymer ?
#
loop_
_entity_poly.entity_id
_entity_poly.type
_entity_poly.pdbx_seq_one_letter_code
_entity_poly.pdbx_strand_id
1 'polypeptide(L)'
;MELVGWLATHYWPDPRVNWVWLVLTIIGFIPMVLYMPMKSVKLRKIMVLWIVAVGFGMVVSFLVFMVPRIMWLISYLGVFWLLLMGVAFLVNARWWTPRLFIIGGVVQIAAGLLPLFIPGLLYYQYLIAAAAGSGGMLILVPNK
;
A
#
# COMPACT_ATOMS: atom_id res chain seq x y z
N MET A 1 -4.99 -13.76 17.65
CA MET A 1 -4.48 -14.39 16.40
C MET A 1 -5.60 -15.05 15.58
N GLU A 2 -6.67 -15.55 16.23
CA GLU A 2 -7.83 -16.16 15.53
C GLU A 2 -8.58 -15.20 14.59
N LEU A 3 -8.72 -13.92 14.95
CA LEU A 3 -9.41 -12.94 14.08
C LEU A 3 -8.70 -12.70 12.74
N VAL A 4 -7.36 -12.72 12.74
CA VAL A 4 -6.54 -12.47 11.53
C VAL A 4 -6.51 -13.72 10.64
N GLY A 5 -6.42 -14.91 11.23
CA GLY A 5 -6.56 -16.17 10.51
C GLY A 5 -7.97 -16.37 9.95
N TRP A 6 -8.99 -15.94 10.68
CA TRP A 6 -10.39 -15.95 10.23
C TRP A 6 -10.61 -14.96 9.08
N LEU A 7 -10.14 -13.71 9.18
CA LEU A 7 -10.21 -12.74 8.08
C LEU A 7 -9.43 -13.20 6.82
N ALA A 8 -8.32 -13.93 6.98
CA ALA A 8 -7.56 -14.45 5.85
C ALA A 8 -8.21 -15.67 5.17
N THR A 9 -8.99 -16.47 5.91
CA THR A 9 -9.64 -17.70 5.41
C THR A 9 -11.08 -17.48 4.95
N HIS A 10 -11.84 -16.58 5.58
CA HIS A 10 -13.24 -16.32 5.25
C HIS A 10 -13.42 -15.49 3.96
N TYR A 11 -12.36 -14.83 3.49
CA TYR A 11 -12.38 -13.95 2.31
C TYR A 11 -11.70 -14.56 1.08
N TRP A 12 -11.40 -15.86 1.10
CA TRP A 12 -10.95 -16.61 -0.07
C TRP A 12 -12.16 -17.32 -0.70
N PRO A 13 -12.65 -17.01 -1.93
CA PRO A 13 -12.30 -16.00 -2.92
C PRO A 13 -13.42 -14.95 -3.00
N ASP A 14 -13.62 -14.16 -1.93
CA ASP A 14 -14.71 -13.20 -1.91
C ASP A 14 -14.26 -11.90 -2.62
N PRO A 15 -14.98 -11.40 -3.64
CA PRO A 15 -14.72 -10.09 -4.26
C PRO A 15 -14.66 -8.94 -3.26
N ARG A 16 -15.04 -9.17 -2.00
CA ARG A 16 -14.89 -8.24 -0.88
C ARG A 16 -13.45 -7.92 -0.45
N VAL A 17 -12.41 -8.64 -0.90
CA VAL A 17 -11.00 -8.27 -0.63
C VAL A 17 -10.64 -6.88 -1.20
N ASN A 18 -11.33 -6.43 -2.27
CA ASN A 18 -11.23 -5.05 -2.76
C ASN A 18 -11.64 -4.01 -1.70
N TRP A 19 -12.61 -4.32 -0.84
CA TRP A 19 -13.06 -3.40 0.21
C TRP A 19 -12.01 -3.20 1.29
N VAL A 20 -11.17 -4.20 1.58
CA VAL A 20 -10.09 -4.05 2.56
C VAL A 20 -9.07 -3.04 2.06
N TRP A 21 -8.67 -3.12 0.79
CA TRP A 21 -7.76 -2.15 0.18
C TRP A 21 -8.36 -0.76 0.06
N LEU A 22 -9.64 -0.66 -0.32
CA LEU A 22 -10.38 0.60 -0.34
C LEU A 22 -10.47 1.22 1.06
N VAL A 23 -10.81 0.45 2.08
CA VAL A 23 -10.95 0.91 3.47
C VAL A 23 -9.60 1.33 4.04
N LEU A 24 -8.54 0.53 3.85
CA LEU A 24 -7.19 0.89 4.29
C LEU A 24 -6.69 2.17 3.59
N THR A 25 -7.00 2.31 2.32
CA THR A 25 -6.70 3.51 1.54
C THR A 25 -7.43 4.73 2.11
N ILE A 26 -8.74 4.62 2.36
CA ILE A 26 -9.56 5.70 2.93
C ILE A 26 -9.04 6.11 4.31
N ILE A 27 -8.73 5.14 5.18
CA ILE A 27 -8.20 5.38 6.53
C ILE A 27 -6.83 6.06 6.46
N GLY A 28 -5.97 5.70 5.51
CA GLY A 28 -4.68 6.37 5.30
C GLY A 28 -4.81 7.78 4.71
N PHE A 29 -5.79 7.99 3.82
CA PHE A 29 -5.99 9.25 3.11
C PHE A 29 -6.63 10.36 3.93
N ILE A 30 -7.64 10.04 4.75
CA ILE A 30 -8.35 11.00 5.58
C ILE A 30 -7.40 11.84 6.45
N PRO A 31 -6.52 11.25 7.29
CA PRO A 31 -5.59 12.04 8.09
C PRO A 31 -4.58 12.79 7.22
N MET A 32 -4.15 12.24 6.09
CA MET A 32 -3.20 12.91 5.20
C MET A 32 -3.79 14.21 4.62
N VAL A 33 -5.06 14.18 4.19
CA VAL A 33 -5.77 15.37 3.67
C VAL A 33 -6.10 16.37 4.78
N LEU A 34 -6.51 15.88 5.96
CA LEU A 34 -6.90 16.74 7.08
C LEU A 34 -5.72 17.45 7.76
N TYR A 35 -4.56 16.78 7.85
CA TYR A 35 -3.42 17.27 8.64
C TYR A 35 -2.25 17.80 7.81
N MET A 36 -2.22 17.65 6.48
CA MET A 36 -1.15 18.26 5.67
C MET A 36 -1.40 19.76 5.43
N PRO A 37 -0.46 20.64 5.82
CA PRO A 37 -0.57 22.06 5.48
C PRO A 37 -0.36 22.28 3.98
N MET A 38 -1.48 22.41 3.25
CA MET A 38 -1.56 22.59 1.78
C MET A 38 -0.89 23.87 1.25
N LYS A 39 -0.44 24.75 2.14
CA LYS A 39 0.31 25.98 1.81
C LYS A 39 1.72 25.67 1.28
N SER A 40 2.31 24.54 1.63
CA SER A 40 3.64 24.14 1.13
C SER A 40 3.53 23.42 -0.23
N VAL A 41 4.22 23.94 -1.25
CA VAL A 41 4.31 23.31 -2.58
C VAL A 41 4.90 21.89 -2.49
N LYS A 42 5.83 21.65 -1.56
CA LYS A 42 6.45 20.33 -1.35
C LYS A 42 5.43 19.30 -0.86
N LEU A 43 4.63 19.65 0.15
CA LEU A 43 3.60 18.77 0.69
C LEU A 43 2.47 18.52 -0.32
N ARG A 44 2.13 19.52 -1.14
CA ARG A 44 1.18 19.36 -2.24
C ARG A 44 1.65 18.34 -3.28
N LYS A 45 2.93 18.38 -3.65
CA LYS A 45 3.52 17.37 -4.58
C LYS A 45 3.46 15.97 -3.98
N ILE A 46 3.76 15.84 -2.69
CA ILE A 46 3.66 14.57 -1.96
C ILE A 46 2.21 14.07 -1.99
N MET A 47 1.24 14.90 -1.64
CA MET A 47 -0.18 14.54 -1.67
C MET A 47 -0.64 14.09 -3.07
N VAL A 48 -0.28 14.84 -4.11
CA VAL A 48 -0.62 14.47 -5.50
C VAL A 48 -0.01 13.13 -5.89
N LEU A 49 1.27 12.89 -5.56
CA LEU A 49 1.91 11.62 -5.84
C LEU A 49 1.18 10.45 -5.14
N TRP A 50 0.80 10.66 -3.89
CA TRP A 50 0.04 9.67 -3.12
C TRP A 50 -1.32 9.40 -3.75
N ILE A 51 -2.05 10.42 -4.18
CA ILE A 51 -3.35 10.28 -4.86
C ILE A 51 -3.18 9.47 -6.14
N VAL A 52 -2.16 9.79 -6.94
CA VAL A 52 -1.89 9.10 -8.20
C VAL A 52 -1.50 7.65 -7.96
N ALA A 53 -0.61 7.38 -7.00
CA ALA A 53 -0.20 6.02 -6.65
C ALA A 53 -1.41 5.19 -6.20
N VAL A 54 -2.21 5.70 -5.28
CA VAL A 54 -3.40 5.00 -4.82
C VAL A 54 -4.45 4.84 -5.92
N GLY A 55 -4.73 5.88 -6.70
CA GLY A 55 -5.69 5.82 -7.80
C GLY A 55 -5.28 4.75 -8.81
N PHE A 56 -4.00 4.70 -9.18
CA PHE A 56 -3.46 3.65 -10.03
C PHE A 56 -3.59 2.26 -9.40
N GLY A 57 -3.26 2.13 -8.12
CA GLY A 57 -3.40 0.88 -7.36
C GLY A 57 -4.83 0.35 -7.36
N MET A 58 -5.81 1.23 -7.17
CA MET A 58 -7.24 0.92 -7.21
C MET A 58 -7.71 0.51 -8.59
N VAL A 59 -7.29 1.21 -9.65
CA VAL A 59 -7.63 0.85 -11.04
C VAL A 59 -7.09 -0.53 -11.39
N VAL A 60 -5.83 -0.81 -11.08
CA VAL A 60 -5.22 -2.14 -11.34
C VAL A 60 -5.93 -3.22 -10.54
N SER A 61 -6.22 -2.97 -9.26
CA SER A 61 -6.98 -3.91 -8.43
C SER A 61 -8.34 -4.21 -9.07
N PHE A 62 -9.10 -3.17 -9.42
CA PHE A 62 -10.41 -3.32 -10.08
C PHE A 62 -10.32 -4.14 -11.37
N LEU A 63 -9.33 -3.87 -12.23
CA LEU A 63 -9.13 -4.59 -13.49
C LEU A 63 -8.86 -6.09 -13.26
N VAL A 64 -8.02 -6.42 -12.27
CA VAL A 64 -7.70 -7.83 -11.93
C VAL A 64 -8.95 -8.61 -11.52
N PHE A 65 -9.90 -7.99 -10.82
CA PHE A 65 -11.16 -8.64 -10.45
C PHE A 65 -12.19 -8.70 -11.59
N MET A 66 -12.18 -7.73 -12.50
CA MET A 66 -13.19 -7.62 -13.57
C MET A 66 -12.87 -8.44 -14.80
N VAL A 67 -11.59 -8.77 -15.05
CA VAL A 67 -11.16 -9.44 -16.27
C VAL A 67 -10.73 -10.88 -15.96
N PRO A 68 -11.52 -11.90 -16.31
CA PRO A 68 -11.24 -13.30 -15.94
C PRO A 68 -9.85 -13.80 -16.35
N ARG A 69 -9.35 -13.35 -17.51
CA ARG A 69 -8.03 -13.74 -18.04
C ARG A 69 -6.85 -13.34 -17.16
N ILE A 70 -7.02 -12.33 -16.31
CA ILE A 70 -5.96 -11.81 -15.43
C ILE A 70 -6.29 -11.99 -13.94
N MET A 71 -7.38 -12.68 -13.61
CA MET A 71 -7.81 -12.90 -12.23
C MET A 71 -6.77 -13.66 -11.40
N TRP A 72 -5.93 -14.49 -12.02
CA TRP A 72 -4.81 -15.15 -11.36
C TRP A 72 -3.77 -14.17 -10.78
N LEU A 73 -3.74 -12.92 -11.26
CA LEU A 73 -2.89 -11.85 -10.70
C LEU A 73 -3.36 -11.38 -9.32
N ILE A 74 -4.55 -11.80 -8.85
CA ILE A 74 -5.04 -11.48 -7.51
C ILE A 74 -4.01 -11.89 -6.44
N SER A 75 -3.36 -13.04 -6.65
CA SER A 75 -2.31 -13.59 -5.80
C SER A 75 -0.99 -12.80 -5.82
N TYR A 76 -0.94 -11.66 -6.50
CA TYR A 76 0.21 -10.76 -6.51
C TYR A 76 -0.18 -9.30 -6.23
N LEU A 77 -1.45 -9.02 -5.91
CA LEU A 77 -1.89 -7.65 -5.65
C LEU A 77 -1.19 -7.04 -4.43
N GLY A 78 -0.97 -7.79 -3.36
CA GLY A 78 -0.25 -7.28 -2.18
C GLY A 78 1.20 -6.88 -2.51
N VAL A 79 1.87 -7.67 -3.34
CA VAL A 79 3.22 -7.39 -3.86
C VAL A 79 3.21 -6.10 -4.70
N PHE A 80 2.27 -6.00 -5.63
CA PHE A 80 2.10 -4.83 -6.49
C PHE A 80 1.86 -3.55 -5.67
N TRP A 81 0.99 -3.60 -4.67
CA TRP A 81 0.72 -2.47 -3.78
C TRP A 81 1.98 -2.03 -3.05
N LEU A 82 2.75 -2.95 -2.47
CA LEU A 82 4.00 -2.63 -1.78
C LEU A 82 5.07 -2.02 -2.69
N LEU A 83 5.18 -2.51 -3.93
CA LEU A 83 6.08 -1.92 -4.92
C LEU A 83 5.67 -0.49 -5.28
N LEU A 84 4.37 -0.27 -5.53
CA LEU A 84 3.83 1.04 -5.88
C LEU A 84 4.04 2.06 -4.75
N MET A 85 3.78 1.64 -3.52
CA MET A 85 4.01 2.43 -2.31
C MET A 85 5.49 2.72 -2.11
N GLY A 86 6.35 1.71 -2.28
CA GLY A 86 7.80 1.87 -2.18
C GLY A 86 8.36 2.88 -3.18
N VAL A 87 7.90 2.83 -4.43
CA VAL A 87 8.24 3.84 -5.46
C VAL A 87 7.77 5.23 -5.04
N ALA A 88 6.54 5.36 -4.54
CA ALA A 88 6.03 6.65 -4.06
C ALA A 88 6.89 7.22 -2.91
N PHE A 89 7.34 6.38 -1.98
CA PHE A 89 8.27 6.76 -0.92
C PHE A 89 9.62 7.24 -1.49
N LEU A 90 10.22 6.50 -2.42
CA LEU A 90 11.50 6.87 -3.03
C LEU A 90 11.41 8.20 -3.81
N VAL A 91 10.31 8.43 -4.52
CA VAL A 91 10.09 9.70 -5.23
C VAL A 91 9.90 10.86 -4.25
N ASN A 92 9.16 10.64 -3.16
CA ASN A 92 8.97 11.65 -2.11
C ASN A 92 10.27 12.04 -1.38
N ALA A 93 11.26 11.13 -1.32
CA ALA A 93 12.57 11.43 -0.75
C ALA A 93 13.27 12.63 -1.43
N ARG A 94 12.91 12.96 -2.68
CA ARG A 94 13.43 14.12 -3.40
C ARG A 94 12.92 15.46 -2.85
N TRP A 95 11.82 15.45 -2.10
CA TRP A 95 11.12 16.67 -1.68
C TRP A 95 11.02 16.85 -0.17
N TRP A 96 11.12 15.78 0.62
CA TRP A 96 10.98 15.83 2.08
C TRP A 96 11.75 14.69 2.76
N THR A 97 12.45 15.01 3.85
CA THR A 97 13.28 14.10 4.70
C THR A 97 13.84 12.85 4.00
N PRO A 98 14.86 13.01 3.13
CA PRO A 98 15.29 11.96 2.20
C PRO A 98 15.61 10.62 2.86
N ARG A 99 16.27 10.62 4.02
CA ARG A 99 16.67 9.39 4.72
C ARG A 99 15.48 8.51 5.11
N LEU A 100 14.46 9.10 5.74
CA LEU A 100 13.28 8.37 6.21
C LEU A 100 12.46 7.82 5.04
N PHE A 101 12.31 8.61 3.99
CA PHE A 101 11.59 8.19 2.80
C PHE A 101 12.32 7.10 2.00
N ILE A 102 13.65 7.15 1.93
CA ILE A 102 14.45 6.09 1.32
C ILE A 102 14.29 4.78 2.11
N ILE A 103 14.42 4.84 3.44
CA ILE A 103 14.26 3.65 4.29
C ILE A 103 12.85 3.06 4.12
N GLY A 104 11.81 3.89 4.21
CA GLY A 104 10.42 3.44 4.00
C GLY A 104 10.21 2.82 2.61
N GLY A 105 10.78 3.43 1.57
CA GLY A 105 10.70 2.94 0.20
C GLY A 105 11.38 1.57 0.02
N VAL A 106 12.59 1.43 0.53
CA VAL A 106 13.35 0.16 0.49
C VAL A 106 12.64 -0.93 1.27
N VAL A 107 12.13 -0.63 2.47
CA VAL A 107 11.40 -1.60 3.30
C VAL A 107 10.14 -2.08 2.59
N GLN A 108 9.36 -1.19 1.97
CA GLN A 108 8.16 -1.61 1.23
C GLN A 108 8.49 -2.43 -0.01
N ILE A 109 9.52 -2.05 -0.78
CA ILE A 109 9.97 -2.87 -1.93
C ILE A 109 10.44 -4.24 -1.46
N ALA A 110 11.28 -4.31 -0.42
CA ALA A 110 11.77 -5.57 0.13
C ALA A 110 10.61 -6.44 0.64
N ALA A 111 9.64 -5.86 1.35
CA ALA A 111 8.45 -6.56 1.83
C ALA A 111 7.57 -7.06 0.67
N GLY A 112 7.48 -6.30 -0.44
CA GLY A 112 6.75 -6.71 -1.63
C GLY A 112 7.43 -7.84 -2.39
N LEU A 113 8.76 -7.84 -2.45
CA LEU A 113 9.53 -8.88 -3.12
C LEU A 113 9.66 -10.16 -2.29
N LEU A 114 9.63 -10.07 -0.96
CA LEU A 114 9.83 -11.20 -0.05
C LEU A 114 8.88 -12.41 -0.34
N PRO A 115 7.57 -12.23 -0.60
CA PRO A 115 6.69 -13.31 -1.03
C PRO A 115 7.09 -14.02 -2.32
N LEU A 116 7.81 -13.35 -3.24
CA LEU A 116 8.26 -13.97 -4.49
C LEU A 116 9.40 -14.96 -4.28
N PHE A 117 10.20 -14.77 -3.21
CA PHE A 117 11.33 -15.65 -2.88
C PHE A 117 10.96 -16.73 -1.85
N ILE A 118 9.90 -16.52 -1.08
CA ILE A 118 9.42 -17.46 -0.06
C ILE A 118 7.94 -17.75 -0.36
N PRO A 119 7.63 -18.81 -1.12
CA PRO A 119 6.27 -19.07 -1.62
C PRO A 119 5.21 -19.16 -0.52
N GLY A 120 5.57 -19.62 0.69
CA GLY A 120 4.66 -19.65 1.84
C GLY A 120 4.16 -18.27 2.28
N LEU A 121 4.88 -17.20 1.95
CA LEU A 121 4.49 -15.83 2.28
C LEU A 121 3.51 -15.21 1.27
N LEU A 122 3.29 -15.82 0.10
CA LEU A 122 2.27 -15.36 -0.85
C LEU A 122 0.86 -15.43 -0.24
N TYR A 123 0.60 -16.44 0.60
CA TYR A 123 -0.65 -16.55 1.36
C TYR A 123 -0.85 -15.38 2.34
N TYR A 124 0.24 -14.82 2.87
CA TYR A 124 0.22 -13.72 3.83
C TYR A 124 0.46 -12.35 3.20
N GLN A 125 0.53 -12.25 1.87
CA GLN A 125 0.92 -11.01 1.18
C GLN A 125 0.07 -9.81 1.56
N TYR A 126 -1.24 -9.99 1.79
CA TYR A 126 -2.15 -8.91 2.16
C TYR A 126 -1.89 -8.42 3.58
N LEU A 127 -1.54 -9.34 4.49
CA LEU A 127 -1.15 -9.00 5.85
C LEU A 127 0.20 -8.28 5.87
N ILE A 128 1.18 -8.77 5.11
CA ILE A 128 2.49 -8.13 4.94
C ILE A 128 2.31 -6.72 4.39
N ALA A 129 1.45 -6.57 3.37
CA ALA A 129 1.21 -5.30 2.72
C ALA A 129 0.42 -4.32 3.61
N ALA A 130 -0.53 -4.80 4.42
CA ALA A 130 -1.16 -3.99 5.44
C ALA A 130 -0.17 -3.56 6.53
N ALA A 131 0.66 -4.46 7.05
CA ALA A 131 1.62 -4.15 8.11
C ALA A 131 2.71 -3.16 7.64
N ALA A 132 3.34 -3.45 6.50
CA ALA A 132 4.39 -2.59 5.94
C ALA A 132 3.83 -1.26 5.38
N GLY A 133 2.63 -1.27 4.80
CA GLY A 133 1.94 -0.06 4.36
C GLY A 133 1.58 0.86 5.53
N SER A 134 1.00 0.30 6.59
CA SER A 134 0.65 1.04 7.82
C SER A 134 1.90 1.56 8.53
N GLY A 135 2.93 0.72 8.68
CA GLY A 135 4.22 1.10 9.27
C GLY A 135 4.92 2.20 8.48
N GLY A 136 4.86 2.15 7.14
CA GLY A 136 5.36 3.20 6.27
C GLY A 136 4.61 4.53 6.49
N MET A 137 3.29 4.50 6.64
CA MET A 137 2.51 5.72 6.90
C MET A 137 2.84 6.37 8.24
N LEU A 138 3.23 5.61 9.26
CA LEU A 138 3.70 6.18 10.54
C LEU A 138 4.96 7.04 10.36
N ILE A 139 5.80 6.76 9.37
CA ILE A 139 6.97 7.59 9.03
C ILE A 139 6.54 8.97 8.50
N LEU A 140 5.33 9.08 7.95
CA LEU A 140 4.76 10.32 7.43
C LEU A 140 4.11 11.18 8.52
N VAL A 141 3.81 10.60 9.68
CA VAL A 141 3.26 11.33 10.82
C VAL A 141 4.40 12.09 11.48
N PRO A 142 4.37 13.43 11.49
CA PRO A 142 5.41 14.20 12.16
C PRO A 142 5.37 13.87 13.66
N ASN A 143 6.49 13.35 14.19
CA ASN A 143 6.75 13.40 15.63
C ASN A 143 6.74 14.88 16.01
N LYS A 144 5.75 15.26 16.82
CA LYS A 144 5.78 16.55 17.52
C LYS A 144 6.93 16.58 18.52
#